data_AF-A0A3M2ELL7-F1
#
_entry.id   AF-A0A3M2ELL7-F1
#
_cell.length_a   1.000
_cell.length_b   1.000
_cell.length_c   1.000
_cell.angle_alpha   90.00
_cell.angle_beta   90.00
_cell.angle_gamma   90.00
#
_symmetry.space_group_name_H-M   'P 1'
#
loop_
_entity.id
_entity.type
_entity.pdbx_description
1 polymer ?
#
loop_
_entity_poly.entity_id
_entity_poly.type
_entity_poly.pdbx_seq_one_letter_code
_entity_poly.pdbx_strand_id
1 'polypeptide(L)'
;LYGVQRRAARLAADVGYARRRRAHPLARRHLKQAEAYLASNQPRAFYEEVARAVQGFIGNRLNLPERGLTRTRLDDQLAARGVPDEVRQTLRAFLDECDQARFSPVLPDQEAMASACDRAAGLIIRLDQMLAREVAVS
;
A
#
# COMPACT_ATOMS: atom_id res chain seq x y z
N LEU A 1 -15.36 3.46 28.24
CA LEU A 1 -14.79 2.13 27.96
C LEU A 1 -13.57 2.28 27.03
N TYR A 2 -12.41 2.73 27.52
CA TYR A 2 -11.23 3.10 26.70
C TYR A 2 -10.01 2.16 26.88
N GLY A 3 -10.24 0.89 27.27
CA GLY A 3 -9.15 -0.04 27.64
C GLY A 3 -8.70 -1.00 26.53
N VAL A 4 -9.55 -1.23 25.51
CA VAL A 4 -9.31 -2.26 24.48
C VAL A 4 -8.46 -1.75 23.32
N GLN A 5 -8.51 -0.44 23.03
CA GLN A 5 -7.82 0.18 21.89
C GLN A 5 -6.27 0.11 22.01
N ARG A 6 -5.71 0.31 23.21
CA ARG A 6 -4.25 0.35 23.40
C ARG A 6 -3.57 -0.99 23.15
N ARG A 7 -4.24 -2.13 23.41
CA ARG A 7 -3.67 -3.47 23.15
C ARG A 7 -3.75 -3.83 21.68
N ALA A 8 -4.88 -3.55 21.03
CA ALA A 8 -5.04 -3.77 19.59
C ALA A 8 -4.05 -2.93 18.77
N ALA A 9 -3.87 -1.65 19.12
CA ALA A 9 -2.92 -0.77 18.47
C ALA A 9 -1.47 -1.25 18.61
N ARG A 10 -1.09 -1.81 19.76
CA ARG A 10 0.29 -2.30 20.00
C ARG A 10 0.58 -3.58 19.20
N LEU A 11 -0.38 -4.52 19.16
CA LEU A 11 -0.29 -5.73 18.33
C LEU A 11 -0.31 -5.41 16.83
N ALA A 12 -1.17 -4.47 16.41
CA ALA A 12 -1.21 -3.99 15.02
C ALA A 12 0.10 -3.30 14.64
N ALA A 13 0.66 -2.48 15.53
CA ALA A 13 1.94 -1.82 15.32
C ALA A 13 3.09 -2.84 15.12
N ASP A 14 3.15 -3.90 15.93
CA ASP A 14 4.18 -4.94 15.80
C ASP A 14 4.05 -5.73 14.49
N VAL A 15 2.83 -6.14 14.13
CA VAL A 15 2.56 -6.88 12.90
C VAL A 15 2.76 -6.00 11.66
N GLY A 16 2.28 -4.76 11.69
CA GLY A 16 2.48 -3.75 10.65
C GLY A 16 3.95 -3.44 10.46
N TYR A 17 4.69 -3.24 11.56
CA TYR A 17 6.14 -3.03 11.53
C TYR A 17 6.89 -4.20 10.91
N ALA A 18 6.55 -5.44 11.28
CA ALA A 18 7.16 -6.63 10.68
C ALA A 18 6.87 -6.74 9.17
N ARG A 19 5.64 -6.42 8.73
CA ARG A 19 5.26 -6.38 7.31
C ARG A 19 6.06 -5.32 6.54
N ARG A 20 6.14 -4.10 7.08
CA ARG A 20 6.92 -3.01 6.48
C ARG A 20 8.40 -3.35 6.35
N ARG A 21 8.98 -4.02 7.35
CA ARG A 21 10.38 -4.47 7.31
C ARG A 21 10.66 -5.49 6.21
N ARG A 22 9.66 -6.31 5.86
CA ARG A 22 9.70 -7.30 4.78
C ARG A 22 9.34 -6.73 3.41
N ALA A 23 8.79 -5.52 3.33
CA ALA A 23 8.48 -4.87 2.08
C ALA A 23 9.75 -4.55 1.27
N HIS A 24 9.61 -4.52 -0.05
CA HIS A 24 10.71 -4.24 -0.98
C HIS A 24 11.43 -2.92 -0.63
N PRO A 25 12.77 -2.81 -0.80
CA PRO A 25 13.53 -1.62 -0.37
C PRO A 25 12.98 -0.28 -0.89
N LEU A 26 12.46 -0.26 -2.12
CA LEU A 26 11.81 0.91 -2.72
C LEU A 26 10.51 1.29 -2.00
N ALA A 27 9.62 0.32 -1.78
CA ALA A 27 8.39 0.54 -1.02
C ALA A 27 8.68 0.94 0.43
N ARG A 28 9.72 0.36 1.06
CA ARG A 28 10.10 0.65 2.44
C ARG A 28 10.44 2.13 2.66
N ARG A 29 11.05 2.79 1.67
CA ARG A 29 11.35 4.23 1.74
C ARG A 29 10.06 5.06 1.79
N HIS A 30 9.12 4.80 0.91
CA HIS A 30 7.83 5.49 0.88
C HIS A 30 6.98 5.20 2.13
N LEU A 31 6.96 3.94 2.60
CA LEU A 31 6.22 3.58 3.82
C LEU A 31 6.79 4.28 5.06
N LYS A 32 8.12 4.44 5.16
CA LYS A 32 8.75 5.22 6.23
C LYS A 32 8.40 6.70 6.16
N GLN A 33 8.33 7.26 4.95
CA GLN A 33 7.89 8.65 4.75
C GLN A 33 6.42 8.83 5.14
N ALA A 34 5.56 7.88 4.77
CA ALA A 34 4.16 7.87 5.19
C ALA A 34 4.03 7.83 6.73
N GLU A 35 4.84 7.02 7.43
CA GLU A 35 4.86 7.04 8.91
C GLU A 35 5.20 8.41 9.49
N ALA A 36 6.13 9.16 8.87
CA ALA A 36 6.44 10.53 9.30
C ALA A 36 5.24 11.47 9.12
N TYR A 37 4.48 11.33 8.04
CA TYR A 37 3.23 12.07 7.83
C TYR A 37 2.12 11.65 8.80
N LEU A 38 2.06 10.37 9.17
CA LEU A 38 1.14 9.88 10.20
C LEU A 38 1.46 10.51 11.56
N ALA A 39 2.72 10.46 11.98
CA ALA A 39 3.17 11.05 13.24
C ALA A 39 2.94 12.57 13.28
N SER A 40 3.03 13.23 12.13
CA SER A 40 2.80 14.67 11.99
C SER A 40 1.33 15.03 11.68
N ASN A 41 0.42 14.06 11.70
CA ASN A 41 -1.02 14.21 11.42
C ASN A 41 -1.33 14.90 10.07
N GLN A 42 -0.64 14.50 9.00
CA GLN A 42 -0.80 15.03 7.64
C GLN A 42 -1.50 14.00 6.73
N PRO A 43 -2.83 13.84 6.80
CA PRO A 43 -3.57 12.77 6.10
C PRO A 43 -3.40 12.81 4.58
N ARG A 44 -3.46 14.00 3.96
CA ARG A 44 -3.32 14.11 2.50
C ARG A 44 -1.95 13.66 2.00
N ALA A 45 -0.89 14.12 2.67
CA ALA A 45 0.49 13.73 2.34
C ALA A 45 0.74 12.24 2.63
N PHE A 46 0.15 11.73 3.71
CA PHE A 46 0.17 10.31 4.04
C PHE A 46 -0.44 9.45 2.92
N TYR A 47 -1.68 9.71 2.51
CA TYR A 47 -2.36 8.89 1.49
C TYR A 47 -1.70 9.02 0.11
N GLU A 48 -1.10 10.18 -0.19
CA GLU A 48 -0.28 10.36 -1.39
C GLU A 48 0.97 9.46 -1.37
N GLU A 49 1.72 9.44 -0.26
CA GLU A 49 2.92 8.60 -0.16
C GLU A 49 2.63 7.10 -0.12
N VAL A 50 1.53 6.69 0.53
CA VAL A 50 1.18 5.27 0.57
C VAL A 50 0.72 4.78 -0.82
N ALA A 51 -0.02 5.59 -1.57
CA ALA A 51 -0.34 5.29 -2.96
C ALA A 51 0.93 5.18 -3.82
N ARG A 52 1.88 6.12 -3.68
CA ARG A 52 3.19 6.07 -4.34
C ARG A 52 3.98 4.81 -3.97
N ALA A 53 3.96 4.38 -2.72
CA ALA A 53 4.64 3.17 -2.29
C ALA A 53 4.18 1.94 -3.08
N VAL A 54 2.87 1.78 -3.24
CA VAL A 54 2.26 0.65 -3.95
C VAL A 54 2.48 0.77 -5.45
N GLN A 55 2.18 1.92 -6.04
CA GLN A 55 2.32 2.15 -7.49
C GLN A 55 3.78 2.08 -7.95
N GLY A 56 4.69 2.69 -7.19
CA GLY A 56 6.12 2.67 -7.48
C GLY A 56 6.72 1.27 -7.34
N PHE A 57 6.25 0.47 -6.37
CA PHE A 57 6.63 -0.94 -6.29
C PHE A 57 6.21 -1.71 -7.55
N ILE A 58 4.94 -1.59 -7.97
CA ILE A 58 4.45 -2.28 -9.16
C ILE A 58 5.19 -1.78 -10.41
N GLY A 59 5.31 -0.47 -10.60
CA GLY A 59 6.01 0.12 -11.74
C GLY A 59 7.45 -0.38 -11.84
N ASN A 60 8.18 -0.43 -10.73
CA ASN A 60 9.53 -0.97 -10.70
C ASN A 60 9.56 -2.49 -11.00
N ARG A 61 8.69 -3.27 -10.36
CA ARG A 61 8.64 -4.73 -10.53
C ARG A 61 8.28 -5.14 -11.95
N LEU A 62 7.42 -4.36 -12.61
CA LEU A 62 6.97 -4.62 -13.97
C LEU A 62 7.84 -3.91 -15.03
N ASN A 63 8.89 -3.20 -14.60
CA ASN A 63 9.76 -2.35 -15.43
C ASN A 63 8.96 -1.40 -16.34
N LEU A 64 7.90 -0.82 -15.79
CA LEU A 64 7.01 0.08 -16.53
C LEU A 64 7.52 1.52 -16.44
N PRO A 65 7.55 2.26 -17.56
CA PRO A 65 7.83 3.69 -17.51
C PRO A 65 6.73 4.40 -16.73
N GLU A 66 7.10 5.31 -15.83
CA GLU A 66 6.15 6.13 -15.07
C GLU A 66 5.20 6.93 -15.99
N ARG A 67 5.69 7.29 -17.18
CA ARG A 67 4.90 7.95 -18.23
C ARG A 67 3.84 6.99 -18.79
N GLY A 68 2.58 7.29 -18.50
CA GLY A 68 1.43 6.52 -18.98
C GLY A 68 1.08 5.33 -18.09
N LEU A 69 1.51 5.31 -16.83
CA LEU A 69 1.09 4.33 -15.83
C LEU A 69 -0.30 4.70 -15.28
N THR A 70 -1.34 4.35 -16.02
CA THR A 70 -2.73 4.51 -15.56
C THR A 70 -3.15 3.35 -14.68
N ARG A 71 -4.22 3.53 -13.87
CA ARG A 71 -4.80 2.43 -13.07
C ARG A 71 -5.21 1.24 -13.94
N THR A 72 -5.79 1.50 -15.10
CA THR A 72 -6.17 0.47 -16.07
C THR A 72 -4.94 -0.30 -16.55
N ARG A 73 -3.87 0.41 -16.96
CA ARG A 73 -2.65 -0.23 -17.44
C ARG A 73 -1.96 -1.05 -16.35
N LEU A 74 -1.97 -0.59 -15.10
CA LEU A 74 -1.47 -1.37 -13.96
C LEU A 74 -2.24 -2.68 -13.81
N ASP A 75 -3.56 -2.62 -13.91
CA ASP A 75 -4.43 -3.78 -13.78
C ASP A 75 -4.20 -4.80 -14.89
N ASP A 76 -4.17 -4.34 -16.15
CA ASP A 76 -3.91 -5.18 -17.32
C ASP A 76 -2.55 -5.89 -17.21
N GLN A 77 -1.53 -5.17 -16.74
CA GLN A 77 -0.17 -5.70 -16.60
C GLN A 77 -0.03 -6.70 -15.45
N LEU A 78 -0.82 -6.55 -14.38
CA LEU A 78 -0.90 -7.53 -13.30
C LEU A 78 -1.70 -8.76 -13.76
N ALA A 79 -2.76 -8.56 -14.54
CA ALA A 79 -3.58 -9.64 -15.09
C ALA A 79 -2.78 -10.51 -16.06
N ALA A 80 -2.00 -9.90 -16.96
CA ALA A 80 -1.13 -10.60 -17.89
C ALA A 80 -0.09 -11.49 -17.21
N ARG A 81 0.27 -11.17 -15.95
CA ARG A 81 1.24 -11.91 -15.12
C ARG A 81 0.58 -12.93 -14.18
N GLY A 82 -0.70 -13.22 -14.39
CA GLY A 82 -1.44 -14.20 -13.61
C GLY A 82 -1.76 -13.78 -12.17
N VAL A 83 -1.68 -12.48 -11.85
CA VAL A 83 -2.11 -11.99 -10.52
C VAL A 83 -3.63 -12.18 -10.42
N PRO A 84 -4.15 -12.87 -9.39
CA PRO A 84 -5.58 -13.14 -9.25
C PRO A 84 -6.43 -11.86 -9.19
N ASP A 85 -7.65 -11.94 -9.71
CA ASP A 85 -8.55 -10.79 -9.78
C ASP A 85 -8.88 -10.23 -8.39
N GLU A 86 -8.97 -11.08 -7.36
CA GLU A 86 -9.25 -10.65 -5.99
C GLU A 86 -8.13 -9.73 -5.45
N VAL A 87 -6.88 -9.99 -5.82
CA VAL A 87 -5.73 -9.17 -5.41
C VAL A 87 -5.74 -7.84 -6.16
N ARG A 88 -6.06 -7.88 -7.45
CA ARG A 88 -6.20 -6.70 -8.31
C ARG A 88 -7.34 -5.77 -7.85
N GLN A 89 -8.49 -6.34 -7.51
CA GLN A 89 -9.61 -5.60 -6.91
C GLN A 89 -9.23 -4.97 -5.57
N THR A 90 -8.50 -5.69 -4.72
CA THR A 90 -8.02 -5.14 -3.44
C THR A 90 -7.08 -3.95 -3.66
N LEU A 91 -6.17 -4.04 -4.64
CA LEU A 91 -5.30 -2.93 -5.04
C LEU A 91 -6.11 -1.74 -5.54
N ARG A 92 -7.10 -1.96 -6.40
CA ARG A 92 -7.96 -0.91 -6.96
C ARG A 92 -8.72 -0.17 -5.86
N ALA A 93 -9.40 -0.92 -4.99
CA ALA A 93 -10.13 -0.38 -3.85
C ALA A 93 -9.21 0.44 -2.92
N PHE A 94 -7.98 -0.03 -2.68
CA PHE A 94 -7.00 0.69 -1.88
C PHE A 94 -6.58 2.03 -2.53
N LEU A 95 -6.32 2.04 -3.84
CA LEU A 95 -5.97 3.26 -4.56
C LEU A 95 -7.15 4.24 -4.66
N ASP A 96 -8.38 3.75 -4.77
CA ASP A 96 -9.58 4.59 -4.77
C ASP A 96 -9.83 5.21 -3.38
N GLU A 97 -9.57 4.47 -2.31
CA GLU A 97 -9.59 5.01 -0.94
C GLU A 97 -8.56 6.13 -0.76
N CYS A 98 -7.34 5.95 -1.29
CA CYS A 98 -6.31 6.99 -1.23
C CYS A 98 -6.74 8.28 -1.93
N ASP A 99 -7.40 8.18 -3.09
CA ASP A 99 -7.93 9.36 -3.78
C ASP A 99 -9.06 10.01 -3.00
N GLN A 100 -10.01 9.22 -2.51
CA GLN A 100 -11.11 9.72 -1.69
C GLN A 100 -10.59 10.46 -0.46
N ALA A 101 -9.61 9.90 0.25
CA ALA A 101 -9.01 10.55 1.41
C ALA A 101 -8.28 11.87 1.07
N ARG A 102 -7.73 12.00 -0.14
CA ARG A 102 -7.03 13.22 -0.59
C ARG A 102 -8.00 14.34 -0.98
N PHE A 103 -9.12 14.00 -1.60
CA PHE A 103 -10.08 14.96 -2.15
C PHE A 103 -11.33 15.18 -1.28
N SER A 104 -11.54 14.36 -0.25
CA SER A 104 -12.65 14.50 0.69
C SER A 104 -12.46 15.72 1.63
N PRO A 105 -13.55 16.43 1.98
CA PRO A 105 -13.54 17.44 3.04
C PRO A 105 -13.39 16.81 4.44
N VAL A 106 -13.83 15.56 4.60
CA VAL A 106 -13.67 14.79 5.85
C VAL A 106 -12.35 14.02 5.75
N LEU A 107 -11.41 14.39 6.61
CA LEU A 107 -10.09 13.76 6.67
C LEU A 107 -10.15 12.50 7.56
N PRO A 108 -9.47 11.41 7.17
CA PRO A 108 -9.35 10.23 8.01
C PRO A 108 -8.59 10.53 9.30
N ASP A 109 -8.94 9.81 10.36
CA ASP A 109 -8.21 9.87 11.62
C ASP A 109 -6.91 9.06 11.59
N GLN A 110 -6.12 9.16 12.65
CA GLN A 110 -4.84 8.46 12.75
C GLN A 110 -4.97 6.93 12.75
N GLU A 111 -6.09 6.39 13.21
CA GLU A 111 -6.32 4.95 13.24
C GLU A 111 -6.58 4.42 11.83
N ALA A 112 -7.41 5.12 11.04
CA ALA A 112 -7.63 4.85 9.63
C ALA A 112 -6.33 4.96 8.83
N MET A 113 -5.53 6.00 9.09
CA MET A 113 -4.20 6.16 8.47
C MET A 113 -3.26 5.00 8.83
N ALA A 114 -3.15 4.63 10.11
CA ALA A 114 -2.30 3.51 10.55
C ALA A 114 -2.70 2.19 9.85
N SER A 115 -4.01 1.91 9.80
CA SER A 115 -4.57 0.75 9.11
C SER A 115 -4.28 0.76 7.60
N ALA A 116 -4.38 1.92 6.94
CA ALA A 116 -4.04 2.06 5.52
C ALA A 116 -2.55 1.77 5.24
N CYS A 117 -1.64 2.21 6.12
CA CYS A 117 -0.21 1.92 6.00
C CYS A 117 0.07 0.41 6.09
N ASP A 118 -0.57 -0.26 7.04
CA ASP A 118 -0.40 -1.71 7.25
C ASP A 118 -0.99 -2.53 6.10
N ARG A 119 -2.12 -2.09 5.53
CA ARG A 119 -2.72 -2.69 4.32
C ARG A 119 -1.82 -2.52 3.11
N ALA A 120 -1.23 -1.34 2.90
CA ALA A 120 -0.30 -1.11 1.80
C ALA A 120 0.93 -2.02 1.88
N ALA A 121 1.54 -2.12 3.07
CA ALA A 121 2.67 -3.02 3.29
C ALA A 121 2.30 -4.49 3.00
N GLY A 122 1.11 -4.92 3.43
CA GLY A 122 0.58 -6.25 3.14
C GLY A 122 0.34 -6.50 1.66
N LEU A 123 -0.24 -5.52 0.95
CA LEU A 123 -0.46 -5.58 -0.50
C LEU A 123 0.85 -5.73 -1.27
N ILE A 124 1.87 -4.93 -0.93
CA ILE A 124 3.20 -5.00 -1.56
C ILE A 124 3.80 -6.39 -1.38
N ILE A 125 3.82 -6.93 -0.16
CA ILE A 125 4.35 -8.28 0.09
C ILE A 125 3.59 -9.34 -0.71
N ARG A 126 2.25 -9.25 -0.75
CA ARG A 126 1.42 -10.21 -1.48
C ARG A 126 1.67 -10.14 -2.99
N LEU A 127 1.75 -8.92 -3.54
CA LEU A 127 2.07 -8.70 -4.96
C LEU A 127 3.47 -9.22 -5.29
N ASP A 128 4.47 -8.95 -4.44
CA ASP A 128 5.84 -9.45 -4.61
C ASP A 128 5.89 -10.98 -4.66
N GLN A 129 5.20 -11.65 -3.75
CA GLN A 129 5.11 -13.13 -3.74
C GLN A 129 4.46 -13.70 -5.01
N MET A 130 3.41 -13.06 -5.52
CA MET A 130 2.74 -13.51 -6.75
C MET A 130 3.64 -13.28 -7.98
N LEU A 131 4.26 -12.12 -8.07
CA LEU A 131 5.17 -11.74 -9.17
C LEU A 131 6.54 -12.44 -9.09
N ALA A 132 6.90 -13.04 -7.96
CA ALA A 132 8.08 -13.89 -7.83
C ALA A 132 7.81 -15.34 -8.28
N ARG A 133 6.57 -15.82 -8.08
CA ARG A 133 6.17 -17.18 -8.50
C ARG A 133 6.13 -17.35 -10.00
N GLU A 134 5.75 -16.31 -10.75
CA GLU A 134 5.74 -16.33 -12.22
C GLU A 134 7.14 -16.63 -12.81
N VAL A 135 8.18 -15.98 -12.27
CA VAL A 135 9.57 -16.13 -12.73
C VAL A 135 10.14 -17.53 -12.45
N ALA A 136 9.60 -18.24 -11.46
CA ALA A 136 10.04 -19.60 -11.12
C ALA A 136 9.36 -20.70 -11.97
N VAL A 137 8.34 -20.34 -12.75
CA VAL A 137 7.56 -21.26 -13.59
C VAL A 137 7.83 -21.05 -15.09
N SER A 138 8.60 -20.02 -15.44
CA SER A 138 9.12 -19.77 -16.81
C SER A 138 10.56 -20.28 -16.94
#